data_AF-A0A177QFY7-F1
#
_entry.id   AF-A0A177QFY7-F1
#
_cell.length_a   1.000
_cell.length_b   1.000
_cell.length_c   1.000
_cell.angle_alpha   90.00
_cell.angle_beta   90.00
_cell.angle_gamma   90.00
#
_symmetry.space_group_name_H-M   'P 1'
#
loop_
_entity.id
_entity.type
_entity.pdbx_description
1 polymer ?
#
loop_
_entity_poly.entity_id
_entity_poly.type
_entity_poly.pdbx_seq_one_letter_code
_entity_poly.pdbx_strand_id
1 'polypeptide(L)'
;MQYSFGKFCKALVILTASALAASCSPIYSIGVRGALSQPMSVDCILNAAQTTEGVQHVLTHQDEPRKGGELIQAVDNIIDPPTAYLVTTINQVAQVQQRPLKDGQVSFWVGRQDVGVTPSLHTIEVDQAFYVRLASHIAEVCKARYAGSAGLTCVPDSEACQKLLANPRSK
;
A
#
# COMPACT_ATOMS: atom_id res chain seq x y z
N MET A 1 44.26 29.85 27.25
CA MET A 1 42.80 29.90 27.00
C MET A 1 42.48 28.98 25.83
N GLN A 2 42.04 27.75 26.10
CA GLN A 2 41.92 26.72 25.07
C GLN A 2 40.69 25.86 25.34
N TYR A 3 39.51 26.48 25.31
CA TYR A 3 38.25 25.75 25.31
C TYR A 3 37.26 26.48 24.40
N SER A 4 36.49 25.68 23.66
CA SER A 4 35.22 26.06 23.03
C SER A 4 35.20 26.43 21.54
N PHE A 5 35.89 25.67 20.68
CA PHE A 5 35.52 25.62 19.24
C PHE A 5 35.01 24.24 18.78
N GLY A 6 35.47 23.13 19.38
CA GLY A 6 35.08 21.78 18.97
C GLY A 6 33.65 21.34 19.34
N LYS A 7 33.00 21.98 20.32
CA LYS A 7 31.62 21.65 20.73
C LYS A 7 30.54 22.27 19.83
N PHE A 8 30.80 23.44 19.25
CA PHE A 8 29.84 24.14 18.38
C PHE A 8 29.65 23.41 17.04
N CYS A 9 30.71 22.88 16.43
CA CYS A 9 30.60 22.12 15.18
C CYS A 9 29.79 20.82 15.34
N LYS A 10 29.93 20.11 16.48
CA LYS A 10 29.16 18.87 16.72
C LYS A 10 27.67 19.13 16.92
N ALA A 11 27.31 20.21 17.64
CA ALA A 11 25.91 20.58 17.82
C ALA A 11 25.25 21.02 16.51
N LEU A 12 25.98 21.75 15.66
CA LEU A 12 25.49 22.19 14.34
C LEU A 12 25.21 21.01 13.41
N VAL A 13 26.10 20.01 13.37
CA VAL A 13 25.94 18.79 12.55
C VAL A 13 24.75 17.94 13.00
N ILE A 14 24.53 17.83 14.32
CA ILE A 14 23.38 17.08 14.88
C ILE A 14 22.06 17.80 14.57
N LEU A 15 22.02 19.13 14.66
CA LEU A 15 20.83 19.92 14.31
C LEU A 15 20.50 19.84 12.82
N THR A 16 21.50 19.87 11.92
CA THR A 16 21.26 19.70 10.48
C THR A 16 20.81 18.29 10.12
N ALA A 17 21.34 17.25 10.78
CA ALA A 17 20.88 15.87 10.58
C ALA A 17 19.44 15.68 11.09
N SER A 18 19.07 16.34 12.19
CA SER A 18 17.71 16.34 12.74
C SER A 18 16.73 17.08 11.82
N ALA A 19 17.15 18.19 11.22
CA ALA A 19 16.35 18.95 10.26
C ALA A 19 16.14 18.20 8.92
N LEU A 20 17.17 17.48 8.44
CA LEU A 20 17.07 16.63 7.26
C LEU A 20 16.22 15.37 7.51
N ALA A 21 16.28 14.80 8.72
CA ALA A 21 15.38 13.71 9.13
C ALA A 21 13.93 14.18 9.35
N ALA A 22 13.73 15.43 9.81
CA ALA A 22 12.41 16.04 9.96
C ALA A 22 11.74 16.37 8.61
N SER A 23 12.51 16.48 7.52
CA SER A 23 11.96 16.62 6.16
C SER A 23 11.63 15.29 5.47
N CYS A 24 11.97 14.15 6.09
CA CYS A 24 11.53 12.83 5.63
C CYS A 24 10.27 12.45 6.40
N SER A 25 9.11 12.95 5.99
CA SER A 25 7.84 12.40 6.47
C SER A 25 7.83 10.89 6.14
N PRO A 26 7.77 9.99 7.14
CA PRO A 26 7.86 8.57 6.87
C PRO A 26 6.65 8.16 6.02
N ILE A 27 6.93 7.56 4.87
CA ILE A 27 5.91 6.94 4.03
C ILE A 27 5.65 5.57 4.62
N TYR A 28 4.42 5.28 4.98
CA TYR A 28 4.01 3.95 5.41
C TYR A 28 3.03 3.35 4.42
N SER A 29 3.01 2.02 4.35
CA SER A 29 2.10 1.25 3.50
C SER A 29 1.47 0.15 4.34
N ILE A 30 0.14 0.08 4.31
CA ILE A 30 -0.64 -0.94 5.00
C ILE A 30 -1.56 -1.57 3.97
N GLY A 31 -1.49 -2.88 3.79
CA GLY A 31 -2.24 -3.56 2.74
C GLY A 31 -1.81 -4.98 2.50
N VAL A 32 -2.28 -5.49 1.37
CA VAL A 32 -1.95 -6.80 0.83
C VAL A 32 -1.54 -6.67 -0.63
N ARG A 33 -0.52 -7.43 -1.00
CA ARG A 33 0.02 -7.51 -2.36
C ARG A 33 -0.07 -8.93 -2.89
N GLY A 34 -0.30 -9.08 -4.19
CA GLY A 34 -0.20 -10.35 -4.90
C GLY A 34 0.48 -10.16 -6.25
N ALA A 35 1.13 -11.20 -6.74
CA ALA A 35 1.62 -11.26 -8.11
C ALA A 35 0.65 -12.10 -8.94
N LEU A 36 0.13 -11.56 -10.04
CA LEU A 36 -0.82 -12.22 -10.93
C LEU A 36 -0.13 -12.58 -12.24
N SER A 37 -0.51 -13.71 -12.84
CA SER A 37 -0.03 -14.13 -14.16
C SER A 37 -0.76 -13.45 -15.32
N GLN A 38 -1.89 -12.79 -15.03
CA GLN A 38 -2.67 -12.03 -16.02
C GLN A 38 -3.43 -10.89 -15.33
N PRO A 39 -3.69 -9.77 -16.01
CA PRO A 39 -4.49 -8.69 -15.46
C PRO A 39 -5.94 -9.11 -15.26
N MET A 40 -6.60 -8.53 -14.26
CA MET A 40 -8.05 -8.62 -14.09
C MET A 40 -8.71 -7.50 -14.90
N SER A 41 -9.92 -7.73 -15.40
CA SER A 41 -10.65 -6.65 -16.07
C SER A 41 -11.04 -5.55 -15.08
N VAL A 42 -11.01 -4.30 -15.54
CA VAL A 42 -11.41 -3.13 -14.75
C VAL A 42 -12.83 -3.29 -14.19
N ASP A 43 -13.76 -3.69 -15.04
CA ASP A 43 -15.16 -3.90 -14.65
C ASP A 43 -15.30 -4.97 -13.56
N CYS A 44 -14.48 -6.02 -13.60
CA CYS A 44 -14.51 -7.04 -12.56
C CYS A 44 -14.02 -6.49 -11.22
N ILE A 45 -12.90 -5.75 -11.22
CA ILE A 45 -12.36 -5.14 -10.00
C ILE A 45 -13.38 -4.22 -9.36
N LEU A 46 -14.02 -3.34 -10.15
CA LEU A 46 -15.02 -2.40 -9.66
C LEU A 46 -16.26 -3.10 -9.09
N ASN A 47 -16.81 -4.07 -9.83
CA ASN A 47 -17.98 -4.82 -9.39
C ASN A 47 -17.68 -5.67 -8.14
N ALA A 48 -16.51 -6.31 -8.08
CA ALA A 48 -16.12 -7.09 -6.92
C ALA A 48 -15.88 -6.19 -5.69
N ALA A 49 -15.20 -5.06 -5.85
CA ALA A 49 -15.00 -4.10 -4.77
C ALA A 49 -16.34 -3.59 -4.22
N GLN A 50 -17.28 -3.22 -5.09
CA GLN A 50 -18.59 -2.70 -4.69
C GLN A 50 -19.47 -3.75 -3.98
N THR A 51 -19.23 -5.04 -4.22
CA THR A 51 -19.97 -6.16 -3.60
C THR A 51 -19.29 -6.72 -2.35
N THR A 52 -18.16 -6.15 -1.92
CA THR A 52 -17.47 -6.57 -0.70
C THR A 52 -18.25 -6.12 0.54
N GLU A 53 -18.41 -7.00 1.54
CA GLU A 53 -19.10 -6.69 2.80
C GLU A 53 -18.50 -5.42 3.46
N GLY A 54 -19.35 -4.45 3.78
CA GLY A 54 -18.97 -3.20 4.45
C GLY A 54 -18.53 -2.05 3.53
N VAL A 55 -18.38 -2.29 2.21
CA VAL A 55 -18.12 -1.22 1.24
C VAL A 55 -19.36 -0.38 1.02
N GLN A 56 -19.20 0.95 1.09
CA GLN A 56 -20.27 1.90 0.80
C GLN A 56 -20.18 2.41 -0.63
N HIS A 57 -18.98 2.84 -1.03
CA HIS A 57 -18.76 3.45 -2.33
C HIS A 57 -17.40 3.02 -2.90
N VAL A 58 -17.36 2.89 -4.23
CA VAL A 58 -16.13 2.76 -5.00
C VAL A 58 -16.03 3.98 -5.92
N LEU A 59 -15.00 4.79 -5.72
CA LEU A 59 -14.68 5.94 -6.55
C LEU A 59 -13.51 5.57 -7.47
N THR A 60 -13.73 5.69 -8.78
CA THR A 60 -12.65 5.55 -9.75
C THR A 60 -11.77 6.78 -9.67
N HIS A 61 -10.54 6.62 -9.16
CA HIS A 61 -9.55 7.70 -9.14
C HIS A 61 -8.41 7.33 -10.08
N GLN A 62 -8.44 7.85 -11.31
CA GLN A 62 -7.21 7.87 -12.10
C GLN A 62 -6.28 8.86 -11.41
N ASP A 63 -5.23 8.35 -10.76
CA ASP A 63 -4.18 9.21 -10.23
C ASP A 63 -3.65 10.07 -11.38
N GLU A 64 -3.78 11.39 -11.26
CA GLU A 64 -2.85 12.26 -11.98
C GLU A 64 -1.43 11.84 -11.57
N PRO A 65 -0.50 11.68 -12.52
CA PRO A 65 0.87 11.28 -12.19
C PRO A 65 1.37 12.18 -11.07
N ARG A 66 1.82 11.56 -9.96
CA ARG A 66 2.39 12.29 -8.82
C ARG A 66 3.30 13.38 -9.37
N LYS A 67 2.98 14.66 -9.13
CA LYS A 67 3.94 15.75 -9.32
C LYS A 67 5.07 15.48 -8.35
N GLY A 68 6.08 14.75 -8.82
CA GLY A 68 7.21 14.31 -8.02
C GLY A 68 7.92 15.54 -7.47
N GLY A 69 7.89 15.69 -6.15
CA GLY A 69 9.15 16.01 -5.47
C GLY A 69 10.07 14.82 -5.76
N GLU A 70 11.04 15.03 -6.63
CA GLU A 70 12.16 14.14 -6.91
C GLU A 70 12.67 13.59 -5.58
N LEU A 71 12.54 12.28 -5.31
CA LEU A 71 13.40 11.55 -4.35
C LEU A 71 13.07 10.05 -4.22
N ILE A 72 12.06 9.51 -4.92
CA ILE A 72 11.89 8.06 -5.01
C ILE A 72 11.74 7.65 -6.48
N GLN A 73 12.89 7.62 -7.18
CA GLN A 73 13.11 6.69 -8.29
C GLN A 73 13.08 5.26 -7.72
N ALA A 74 11.89 4.77 -7.40
CA ALA A 74 11.67 3.35 -7.26
C ALA A 74 10.67 2.96 -8.33
N VAL A 75 11.19 2.22 -9.31
CA VAL A 75 10.49 1.47 -10.37
C VAL A 75 10.57 2.15 -11.75
N ASP A 76 11.76 2.05 -12.37
CA ASP A 76 12.01 2.24 -13.81
C ASP A 76 11.27 1.24 -14.73
N ASN A 77 10.22 0.58 -14.23
CA ASN A 77 9.54 -0.54 -14.87
C ASN A 77 8.04 -0.30 -15.14
N ILE A 78 7.59 0.95 -15.13
CA ILE A 78 6.19 1.32 -15.31
C ILE A 78 5.92 1.58 -16.80
N ILE A 79 4.99 0.83 -17.41
CA ILE A 79 4.59 0.99 -18.82
C ILE A 79 3.48 2.05 -18.96
N ASP A 80 2.60 2.19 -17.96
CA ASP A 80 1.50 3.16 -17.91
C ASP A 80 1.25 3.64 -16.46
N PRO A 81 0.69 4.84 -16.22
CA PRO A 81 0.32 5.27 -14.87
C PRO A 81 -0.62 4.24 -14.24
N PRO A 82 -0.41 3.86 -12.96
CA PRO A 82 -1.26 2.86 -12.32
C PRO A 82 -2.71 3.37 -12.29
N THR A 83 -3.65 2.57 -12.78
CA THR A 83 -5.06 2.85 -12.48
C THR A 83 -5.32 2.45 -11.04
N ALA A 84 -5.61 3.43 -10.19
CA ALA A 84 -6.02 3.21 -8.82
C ALA A 84 -7.55 3.30 -8.70
N TYR A 85 -8.12 2.56 -7.76
CA TYR A 85 -9.54 2.65 -7.42
C TYR A 85 -9.64 2.89 -5.92
N LEU A 86 -10.33 3.95 -5.54
CA LEU A 86 -10.53 4.29 -4.13
C LEU A 86 -11.80 3.59 -3.65
N VAL A 87 -11.67 2.73 -2.64
CA VAL A 87 -12.77 2.00 -2.02
C VAL A 87 -12.97 2.58 -0.62
N THR A 88 -14.17 3.06 -0.32
CA THR A 88 -14.49 3.67 0.97
C THR A 88 -15.57 2.88 1.70
N THR A 89 -15.36 2.73 3.00
CA THR A 89 -16.33 2.25 3.99
C THR A 89 -16.65 3.39 4.97
N ILE A 90 -17.50 3.13 5.98
CA ILE A 90 -17.80 4.11 7.04
C ILE A 90 -16.53 4.60 7.75
N ASN A 91 -15.55 3.72 7.95
CA ASN A 91 -14.40 3.98 8.83
C ASN A 91 -13.04 3.78 8.15
N GLN A 92 -13.00 3.26 6.93
CA GLN A 92 -11.77 2.78 6.29
C GLN A 92 -11.75 3.15 4.82
N VAL A 93 -10.54 3.43 4.32
CA VAL A 93 -10.26 3.75 2.93
C VAL A 93 -9.20 2.76 2.43
N ALA A 94 -9.43 2.19 1.24
CA ALA A 94 -8.47 1.36 0.53
C ALA A 94 -8.25 1.91 -0.88
N GLN A 95 -7.05 1.71 -1.40
CA GLN A 95 -6.72 1.83 -2.80
C GLN A 95 -6.54 0.43 -3.37
N VAL A 96 -7.24 0.13 -4.45
CA VAL A 96 -7.03 -1.07 -5.26
C VAL A 96 -6.23 -0.66 -6.48
N GLN A 97 -5.10 -1.32 -6.72
CA GLN A 97 -4.23 -1.04 -7.85
C GLN A 97 -3.84 -2.35 -8.53
N GLN A 98 -3.81 -2.35 -9.85
CA GLN A 98 -3.10 -3.36 -10.62
C GLN A 98 -2.07 -2.69 -11.53
N ARG A 99 -0.89 -3.29 -11.65
CA ARG A 99 0.22 -2.74 -12.44
C ARG A 99 0.88 -3.86 -13.26
N PRO A 100 0.83 -3.81 -14.59
CA PRO A 100 1.66 -4.66 -15.44
C PRO A 100 3.15 -4.42 -15.18
N LEU A 101 3.92 -5.50 -15.11
CA LEU A 101 5.36 -5.50 -14.90
C LEU A 101 6.08 -5.92 -16.20
N LYS A 102 7.36 -5.55 -16.33
CA LYS A 102 8.16 -5.83 -17.53
C LYS A 102 8.33 -7.33 -17.84
N ASP A 103 8.19 -8.20 -16.84
CA ASP A 103 8.29 -9.65 -16.97
C ASP A 103 6.96 -10.32 -17.37
N GLY A 104 5.93 -9.52 -17.67
CA GLY A 104 4.60 -10.02 -18.05
C GLY A 104 3.70 -10.37 -16.86
N GLN A 105 4.19 -10.27 -15.63
CA GLN A 105 3.35 -10.40 -14.44
C GLN A 105 2.57 -9.12 -14.18
N VAL A 106 1.57 -9.19 -13.29
CA VAL A 106 0.80 -8.05 -12.84
C VAL A 106 0.86 -7.96 -11.32
N SER A 107 1.38 -6.85 -10.80
CA SER A 107 1.31 -6.54 -9.37
C SER A 107 -0.12 -6.14 -9.02
N PHE A 108 -0.72 -6.80 -8.05
CA PHE A 108 -2.02 -6.46 -7.48
C PHE A 108 -1.83 -5.96 -6.05
N TRP A 109 -2.39 -4.80 -5.71
CA TRP A 109 -2.28 -4.18 -4.39
C TRP A 109 -3.65 -3.73 -3.91
N VAL A 110 -3.94 -4.02 -2.64
CA VAL A 110 -5.10 -3.47 -1.92
C VAL A 110 -4.63 -2.94 -0.59
N GLY A 111 -4.79 -1.64 -0.36
CA GLY A 111 -4.38 -1.03 0.91
C GLY A 111 -4.25 0.47 0.82
N ARG A 112 -3.61 1.07 1.81
CA ARG A 112 -3.35 2.51 1.87
C ARG A 112 -1.85 2.76 1.89
N GLN A 113 -1.42 3.74 1.11
CA GLN A 113 -0.12 4.38 1.22
C GLN A 113 -0.34 5.81 1.70
N ASP A 114 0.35 6.21 2.76
CA ASP A 114 0.18 7.54 3.33
C ASP A 114 1.52 8.08 3.86
N VAL A 115 1.55 9.39 4.10
CA VAL A 115 2.73 10.13 4.53
C VAL A 115 2.46 10.71 5.91
N GLY A 116 3.35 10.44 6.86
CA GLY A 116 3.26 11.00 8.20
C GLY A 116 3.36 9.94 9.29
N VAL A 117 2.76 10.21 10.45
CA VAL A 117 2.90 9.34 11.62
C VAL A 117 2.27 7.98 11.33
N THR A 118 3.08 6.91 11.47
CA THR A 118 2.59 5.53 11.35
C THR A 118 1.47 5.30 12.38
N PRO A 119 0.33 4.72 11.97
CA PRO A 119 -0.79 4.52 12.87
C PRO A 119 -0.48 3.46 13.93
N SER A 120 -1.31 3.40 14.97
CA SER A 120 -1.17 2.40 16.04
C SER A 120 -1.27 0.97 15.50
N LEU A 121 -0.66 0.00 16.20
CA LEU A 121 -0.74 -1.42 15.81
C LEU A 121 -2.19 -1.89 15.68
N HIS A 122 -3.07 -1.47 16.59
CA HIS A 122 -4.49 -1.80 16.54
C HIS A 122 -5.15 -1.27 15.25
N THR A 123 -4.86 -0.03 14.87
CA THR A 123 -5.35 0.54 13.61
C THR A 123 -4.84 -0.23 12.41
N ILE A 124 -3.56 -0.62 12.41
CA ILE A 124 -2.95 -1.42 11.34
C ILE A 124 -3.68 -2.75 11.19
N GLU A 125 -3.94 -3.46 12.28
CA GLU A 125 -4.60 -4.77 12.26
C GLU A 125 -6.05 -4.68 11.75
N VAL A 126 -6.80 -3.66 12.21
CA VAL A 126 -8.18 -3.41 11.76
C VAL A 126 -8.23 -3.07 10.26
N ASP A 127 -7.30 -2.23 9.79
CA ASP A 127 -7.17 -1.90 8.37
C ASP A 127 -6.75 -3.11 7.53
N GLN A 128 -5.77 -3.87 7.98
CA GLN A 128 -5.32 -5.09 7.30
C GLN A 128 -6.43 -6.14 7.20
N ALA A 129 -7.26 -6.33 8.23
CA ALA A 129 -8.40 -7.24 8.16
C ALA A 129 -9.40 -6.85 7.07
N PHE A 130 -9.66 -5.55 6.89
CA PHE A 130 -10.47 -5.07 5.78
C PHE A 130 -9.78 -5.29 4.43
N TYR A 131 -8.50 -4.93 4.30
CA TYR A 131 -7.76 -5.08 3.05
C TYR A 131 -7.62 -6.54 2.60
N VAL A 132 -7.39 -7.47 3.53
CA VAL A 132 -7.37 -8.91 3.27
C VAL A 132 -8.72 -9.38 2.72
N ARG A 133 -9.83 -9.00 3.37
CA ARG A 133 -11.18 -9.36 2.92
C ARG A 133 -11.47 -8.82 1.52
N LEU A 134 -11.20 -7.54 1.29
CA LEU A 134 -11.42 -6.88 0.00
C LEU A 134 -10.57 -7.53 -1.10
N ALA A 135 -9.27 -7.74 -0.87
CA ALA A 135 -8.40 -8.37 -1.86
C ALA A 135 -8.77 -9.82 -2.16
N SER A 136 -9.12 -10.59 -1.13
CA SER A 136 -9.54 -11.99 -1.29
C SER A 136 -10.83 -12.09 -2.07
N HIS A 137 -11.82 -11.23 -1.77
CA HIS A 137 -13.09 -11.19 -2.49
C HIS A 137 -12.91 -10.78 -3.96
N ILE A 138 -12.11 -9.74 -4.23
CA ILE A 138 -11.78 -9.35 -5.61
C ILE A 138 -11.11 -10.50 -6.36
N ALA A 139 -10.10 -11.13 -5.75
CA ALA A 139 -9.39 -12.24 -6.36
C ALA A 139 -10.31 -13.45 -6.63
N GLU A 140 -11.21 -13.77 -5.71
CA GLU A 140 -12.18 -14.86 -5.84
C GLU A 140 -13.19 -14.58 -6.97
N VAL A 141 -13.86 -13.43 -6.94
CA VAL A 141 -14.86 -13.03 -7.93
C VAL A 141 -14.25 -12.92 -9.33
N CYS A 142 -13.07 -12.32 -9.44
CA CYS A 142 -12.38 -12.15 -10.71
C CYS A 142 -11.58 -13.37 -11.16
N LYS A 143 -11.60 -14.48 -10.39
CA LYS A 143 -10.87 -15.71 -10.69
C LYS A 143 -9.39 -15.43 -10.99
N ALA A 144 -8.78 -14.60 -10.14
CA ALA A 144 -7.41 -14.16 -10.29
C ALA A 144 -6.45 -15.36 -10.32
N ARG A 145 -5.47 -15.31 -11.22
CA ARG A 145 -4.43 -16.34 -11.33
C ARG A 145 -3.14 -15.79 -10.77
N TYR A 146 -2.67 -16.34 -9.65
CA TYR A 146 -1.42 -15.93 -9.05
C TYR A 146 -0.22 -16.47 -9.83
N ALA A 147 0.85 -15.67 -9.88
CA ALA A 147 2.13 -16.08 -10.42
C ALA A 147 2.92 -16.82 -9.31
N GLY A 148 3.14 -18.12 -9.49
CA GLY A 148 3.84 -18.97 -8.53
C GLY A 148 2.96 -19.54 -7.42
N SER A 149 3.58 -19.98 -6.33
CA SER A 149 2.90 -20.63 -5.19
C SER A 149 2.42 -19.67 -4.10
N ALA A 150 2.85 -18.41 -4.15
CA ALA A 150 2.46 -17.39 -3.18
C ALA A 150 1.23 -16.63 -3.70
N GLY A 151 0.14 -16.67 -2.94
CA GLY A 151 -1.07 -15.88 -3.22
C GLY A 151 -0.89 -14.41 -2.80
N LEU A 152 -1.73 -13.95 -1.88
CA LEU A 152 -1.59 -12.62 -1.27
C LEU A 152 -0.52 -12.65 -0.15
N THR A 153 0.12 -11.51 0.09
CA THR A 153 1.07 -11.28 1.18
C THR A 153 0.80 -9.93 1.83
N CYS A 154 1.04 -9.84 3.14
CA CYS A 154 0.74 -8.65 3.93
C CYS A 154 1.89 -7.64 3.92
N VAL A 155 1.53 -6.37 4.06
CA VAL A 155 2.47 -5.26 4.25
C VAL A 155 1.87 -4.31 5.30
N PRO A 156 2.56 -4.02 6.43
CA PRO A 156 3.68 -4.81 6.94
C PRO A 156 3.26 -6.27 7.16
N ASP A 157 4.23 -7.18 7.09
CA ASP A 157 3.98 -8.58 7.42
C ASP A 157 3.72 -8.72 8.93
N SER A 158 2.67 -9.46 9.28
CA SER A 158 2.28 -9.69 10.68
C SER A 158 1.60 -11.06 10.81
N GLU A 159 1.79 -11.73 11.94
CA GLU A 159 1.17 -13.04 12.21
C GLU A 159 -0.36 -12.95 12.15
N ALA A 160 -0.94 -11.84 12.62
CA ALA A 160 -2.37 -11.58 12.54
C ALA A 160 -2.85 -11.54 11.08
N CYS A 161 -2.13 -10.84 10.21
CA CYS A 161 -2.48 -10.74 8.80
C CYS A 161 -2.26 -12.07 8.06
N GLN A 162 -1.23 -12.84 8.39
CA GLN A 162 -1.03 -14.18 7.84
C GLN A 162 -2.17 -15.13 8.21
N LYS A 163 -2.67 -15.08 9.46
CA LYS A 163 -3.85 -15.86 9.88
C LYS A 163 -5.10 -15.44 9.12
N LEU A 164 -5.28 -14.15 8.88
CA LEU A 164 -6.39 -13.62 8.07
C LEU A 164 -6.30 -14.08 6.61
N LEU A 165 -5.10 -14.13 6.02
CA LEU A 165 -4.90 -14.67 4.67
C LEU A 165 -5.22 -16.15 4.58
N ALA A 166 -4.93 -16.93 5.63
CA ALA A 166 -5.29 -18.34 5.71
C ALA A 166 -6.80 -18.57 5.89
N ASN A 167 -7.51 -17.61 6.52
CA ASN A 167 -8.96 -17.66 6.68
C ASN A 167 -9.60 -16.27 6.54
N PRO A 168 -9.85 -15.78 5.31
CA PRO A 168 -10.32 -14.42 5.07
C PRO A 168 -11.72 -14.12 5.62
N ARG A 169 -12.46 -15.14 6.09
CA ARG A 169 -13.85 -15.01 6.57
C ARG A 169 -13.96 -14.94 8.10
N SER A 170 -12.85 -14.99 8.85
CA SER A 170 -12.91 -14.85 10.32
C SER A 170 -13.30 -13.42 10.69
N LYS A 171 -14.46 -13.27 11.34
CA LYS A 171 -14.98 -12.01 11.90
C LYS A 171 -14.32 -11.66 13.22
#